data_AF-A0A2P7YS43-F1
#
_entry.id   AF-A0A2P7YS43-F1
#
_cell.length_a   1.000
_cell.length_b   1.000
_cell.length_c   1.000
_cell.angle_alpha   90.00
_cell.angle_beta   90.00
_cell.angle_gamma   90.00
#
_symmetry.space_group_name_H-M   'P 1'
#
loop_
_entity.id
_entity.type
_entity.pdbx_description
1 polymer ?
#
loop_
_entity_poly.entity_id
_entity_poly.type
_entity_poly.pdbx_seq_one_letter_code
_entity_poly.pdbx_strand_id
1 'polypeptide(L)'
;MLNIPDNNISDALQKVKVTYQEILDRSVPYVKERWITFGVLLTLFVLRIIFSQGWYIICYALGIYLLNLFLAFLTPKFDPSLEQELFSSNLEEGTDEVEEEFKPFIRRLPEFKFWLKAVRATVLSLLTSFFTIFDIPVFWPILVMYFIILFCLTMRKQIQHMVKYRYLPFDLGKTRYSRQSR
;
A
#
# COMPACT_ATOMS: atom_id res chain seq x y z
N MET A 1 -37.16 -29.49 -12.22
CA MET A 1 -36.15 -28.40 -12.09
C MET A 1 -36.05 -28.08 -10.61
N LEU A 2 -34.92 -28.42 -9.97
CA LEU A 2 -34.71 -28.21 -8.54
C LEU A 2 -34.48 -26.73 -8.26
N ASN A 3 -35.45 -26.08 -7.62
CA ASN A 3 -35.32 -24.71 -7.12
C ASN A 3 -34.54 -24.77 -5.80
N ILE A 4 -33.21 -24.73 -5.89
CA ILE A 4 -32.34 -24.60 -4.70
C ILE A 4 -32.56 -23.18 -4.17
N PRO A 5 -32.96 -22.99 -2.90
CA PRO A 5 -33.23 -21.66 -2.37
C PRO A 5 -31.93 -20.87 -2.26
N ASP A 6 -31.75 -19.88 -3.13
CA ASP A 6 -30.61 -18.95 -3.16
C ASP A 6 -30.34 -18.27 -1.80
N ASN A 7 -31.36 -18.22 -0.94
CA ASN A 7 -31.33 -17.60 0.39
C ASN A 7 -30.34 -18.28 1.37
N ASN A 8 -30.15 -19.60 1.27
CA ASN A 8 -29.27 -20.32 2.21
C ASN A 8 -27.79 -20.08 1.90
N ILE A 9 -27.45 -19.94 0.62
CA ILE A 9 -26.07 -19.67 0.17
C ILE A 9 -25.69 -18.23 0.50
N SER A 10 -26.59 -17.26 0.25
CA SER A 10 -26.36 -15.86 0.62
C SER A 10 -26.17 -15.70 2.13
N ASP A 11 -26.98 -16.38 2.95
CA ASP A 11 -26.88 -16.33 4.41
C ASP A 11 -25.58 -16.97 4.92
N ALA A 12 -25.17 -18.10 4.35
CA ALA A 12 -23.90 -18.74 4.68
C ALA A 12 -22.71 -17.86 4.30
N LEU A 13 -22.71 -17.26 3.10
CA LEU A 13 -21.67 -16.33 2.65
C LEU A 13 -21.62 -15.08 3.54
N GLN A 14 -22.77 -14.56 3.96
CA GLN A 14 -22.85 -13.42 4.88
C GLN A 14 -22.25 -13.76 6.24
N LYS A 15 -22.59 -14.92 6.81
CA LYS A 15 -21.99 -15.38 8.08
C LYS A 15 -20.46 -15.50 7.97
N VAL A 16 -19.95 -16.14 6.92
CA VAL A 16 -18.51 -16.26 6.67
C VAL A 16 -17.85 -14.88 6.56
N LYS A 17 -18.46 -13.95 5.84
CA LYS A 17 -17.95 -12.58 5.69
C LYS A 17 -17.88 -11.84 7.03
N VAL A 18 -18.94 -11.94 7.85
CA VAL A 18 -18.99 -11.30 9.17
C VAL A 18 -17.92 -11.88 10.09
N THR A 19 -17.82 -13.21 10.19
CA THR A 19 -16.79 -13.86 11.02
C THR A 19 -15.38 -13.51 10.53
N TYR A 20 -15.17 -13.46 9.21
CA TYR A 20 -13.90 -13.04 8.64
C TYR A 20 -13.55 -11.59 9.01
N GLN A 21 -14.52 -10.68 8.96
CA GLN A 21 -14.34 -9.28 9.38
C GLN A 21 -14.05 -9.18 10.87
N GLU A 22 -14.75 -9.94 11.71
CA GLU A 22 -14.54 -9.96 13.16
C GLU A 22 -13.11 -10.42 13.54
N ILE A 23 -12.60 -11.46 12.87
CA ILE A 23 -11.21 -11.92 13.05
C ILE A 23 -10.22 -10.83 12.62
N LEU A 24 -10.49 -10.15 11.50
CA LEU A 24 -9.63 -9.06 11.04
C LEU A 24 -9.63 -7.89 12.01
N ASP A 25 -10.80 -7.48 12.52
CA ASP A 25 -10.95 -6.35 13.43
C ASP A 25 -10.22 -6.61 14.76
N ARG A 26 -10.23 -7.86 15.23
CA ARG A 26 -9.45 -8.28 16.41
C ARG A 26 -7.93 -8.10 16.23
N SER A 27 -7.43 -8.17 14.99
CA SER A 27 -5.99 -8.02 14.70
C SER A 27 -5.52 -6.57 14.53
N VAL A 28 -6.45 -5.61 14.44
CA VAL A 28 -6.16 -4.17 14.23
C VAL A 28 -5.19 -3.57 15.26
N PRO A 29 -5.37 -3.76 16.59
CA PRO A 29 -4.54 -3.08 17.60
C PRO A 29 -3.08 -3.58 17.63
N TYR A 30 -2.81 -4.79 17.15
CA TYR A 30 -1.50 -5.45 17.26
C TYR A 30 -0.54 -5.04 16.13
N VAL A 31 -0.26 -3.74 16.01
CA VAL A 31 0.57 -3.19 14.92
C VAL A 31 1.95 -3.86 14.86
N LYS A 32 2.67 -3.92 15.98
CA LYS A 32 4.04 -4.46 16.03
C LYS A 32 4.09 -5.93 15.61
N GLU A 33 3.21 -6.75 16.18
CA GLU A 33 3.14 -8.17 15.88
C GLU A 33 2.83 -8.41 14.41
N ARG A 34 1.87 -7.68 13.84
CA ARG A 34 1.55 -7.73 12.40
C ARG A 34 2.78 -7.51 11.53
N TRP A 35 3.53 -6.43 11.78
CA TRP A 35 4.72 -6.12 10.99
C TRP A 35 5.86 -7.13 11.20
N ILE A 36 6.03 -7.67 12.41
CA ILE A 36 6.97 -8.76 12.68
C ILE A 36 6.57 -10.00 11.88
N THR A 37 5.29 -10.41 11.91
CA THR A 37 4.79 -11.55 11.12
C THR A 37 5.02 -11.35 9.63
N PHE A 38 4.75 -10.15 9.10
CA PHE A 38 5.03 -9.84 7.71
C PHE A 38 6.52 -9.91 7.39
N GLY A 39 7.38 -9.35 8.24
CA GLY A 39 8.84 -9.41 8.07
C GLY A 39 9.36 -10.84 8.05
N VAL A 40 8.95 -11.67 9.01
CA VAL A 40 9.30 -13.10 9.08
C VAL A 40 8.84 -13.82 7.81
N LEU A 41 7.59 -13.61 7.38
CA LEU A 41 7.05 -14.24 6.18
C LEU A 41 7.82 -13.83 4.91
N LEU A 42 8.15 -12.54 4.77
CA LEU A 42 8.91 -12.03 3.65
C LEU A 42 10.34 -12.59 3.64
N THR A 43 11.00 -12.65 4.80
CA THR A 43 12.33 -13.26 4.95
C THR A 43 12.30 -14.74 4.57
N LEU A 44 11.30 -15.51 5.02
CA LEU A 44 11.16 -16.91 4.64
C LEU A 44 11.01 -17.08 3.11
N PHE A 45 10.20 -16.24 2.47
CA PHE A 45 10.07 -16.24 1.01
C PHE A 45 11.39 -15.92 0.32
N VAL A 46 12.11 -14.87 0.74
CA VAL A 46 13.39 -14.50 0.15
C VAL A 46 14.44 -15.60 0.34
N LEU A 47 14.56 -16.15 1.55
CA LEU A 47 15.46 -17.27 1.83
C LEU A 47 15.16 -18.45 0.92
N ARG A 48 13.87 -18.80 0.76
CA ARG A 48 13.44 -19.85 -0.15
C ARG A 48 13.94 -19.59 -1.58
N ILE A 49 13.81 -18.37 -2.11
CA ILE A 49 14.22 -18.05 -3.48
C ILE A 49 15.74 -18.14 -3.62
N ILE A 50 16.49 -17.66 -2.62
CA ILE A 50 17.96 -17.73 -2.61
C ILE A 50 18.43 -19.18 -2.53
N PHE A 51 17.84 -20.04 -1.70
CA PHE A 51 18.26 -21.44 -1.60
C PHE A 51 17.82 -22.27 -2.80
N SER A 52 16.61 -22.05 -3.32
CA SER A 52 16.10 -22.79 -4.48
C SER A 52 16.64 -22.29 -5.82
N GLN A 53 17.26 -21.10 -5.87
CA GLN A 53 17.85 -20.50 -7.07
C GLN A 53 16.87 -20.45 -8.27
N GLY A 54 15.58 -20.19 -8.01
CA GLY A 54 14.52 -20.21 -9.03
C GLY A 54 13.32 -19.33 -8.67
N TRP A 55 12.25 -19.40 -9.46
CA TRP A 55 11.01 -18.62 -9.27
C TRP A 55 11.23 -17.10 -9.23
N TYR A 56 12.25 -16.62 -9.94
CA TYR A 56 12.62 -15.20 -10.00
C TYR A 56 11.49 -14.30 -10.50
N ILE A 57 10.64 -14.81 -11.41
CA ILE A 57 9.47 -14.08 -11.91
C ILE A 57 8.46 -13.82 -10.79
N ILE A 58 8.20 -14.81 -9.92
CA ILE A 58 7.29 -14.63 -8.79
C ILE A 58 7.86 -13.64 -7.78
N CYS A 59 9.16 -13.72 -7.51
CA CYS A 59 9.86 -12.76 -6.66
C CYS A 59 9.75 -11.33 -7.23
N TYR A 60 9.99 -11.19 -8.53
CA TYR A 60 9.87 -9.91 -9.24
C TYR A 60 8.44 -9.36 -9.21
N ALA A 61 7.44 -10.19 -9.48
CA ALA A 61 6.03 -9.81 -9.41
C ALA A 61 5.63 -9.36 -8.01
N LEU A 62 6.06 -10.08 -6.96
CA LEU A 62 5.87 -9.69 -5.57
C LEU A 62 6.54 -8.34 -5.27
N GLY A 63 7.78 -8.14 -5.74
CA GLY A 63 8.52 -6.89 -5.56
C GLY A 63 7.80 -5.69 -6.18
N ILE A 64 7.36 -5.80 -7.44
CA ILE A 64 6.59 -4.74 -8.11
C ILE A 64 5.26 -4.49 -7.39
N TYR A 65 4.57 -5.55 -6.97
CA TYR A 65 3.32 -5.42 -6.24
C TYR A 65 3.52 -4.65 -4.93
N LEU A 66 4.54 -5.01 -4.13
CA LEU A 66 4.87 -4.32 -2.89
C LEU A 66 5.28 -2.87 -3.13
N LEU A 67 6.04 -2.59 -4.20
CA LEU A 67 6.32 -1.22 -4.62
C LEU A 67 5.02 -0.46 -4.91
N ASN A 68 4.11 -1.01 -5.70
CA ASN A 68 2.82 -0.37 -5.99
C ASN A 68 1.99 -0.09 -4.73
N LEU A 69 1.96 -1.03 -3.78
CA LEU A 69 1.31 -0.83 -2.48
C LEU A 69 1.96 0.32 -1.71
N PHE A 70 3.29 0.42 -1.76
CA PHE A 70 4.04 1.47 -1.10
C PHE A 70 3.76 2.85 -1.73
N LEU A 71 3.66 2.93 -3.07
CA LEU A 71 3.22 4.16 -3.73
C LEU A 71 1.81 4.55 -3.29
N ALA A 72 0.86 3.60 -3.31
CA ALA A 72 -0.51 3.85 -2.87
C ALA A 72 -0.62 4.26 -1.40
N PHE A 73 0.36 3.89 -0.57
CA PHE A 73 0.48 4.34 0.81
C PHE A 73 0.98 5.80 0.91
N LEU A 74 1.88 6.21 0.00
CA LEU A 74 2.42 7.57 -0.08
C LEU A 74 1.52 8.55 -0.84
N THR A 75 0.62 8.08 -1.71
CA THR A 75 -0.31 8.93 -2.46
C THR A 75 -1.47 9.40 -1.56
N PRO A 76 -1.86 10.69 -1.61
CA PRO A 76 -3.01 11.22 -0.88
C PRO A 76 -4.31 10.59 -1.39
N LYS A 77 -5.33 10.56 -0.53
CA LYS A 77 -6.66 10.07 -0.91
C LYS A 77 -7.39 11.00 -1.88
N PHE A 78 -7.11 12.30 -1.82
CA PHE A 78 -7.66 13.35 -2.69
C PHE A 78 -6.56 13.83 -3.66
N ASP A 79 -6.88 13.95 -4.95
CA ASP A 79 -5.92 14.40 -5.96
C ASP A 79 -5.65 15.91 -5.80
N PRO A 80 -4.43 16.31 -5.36
CA PRO A 80 -4.13 17.71 -5.06
C PRO A 80 -4.19 18.62 -6.29
N SER A 81 -4.07 18.06 -7.50
CA SER A 81 -4.14 18.81 -8.75
C SER A 81 -5.53 19.38 -9.02
N LEU A 82 -6.59 18.66 -8.64
CA LEU A 82 -7.98 19.09 -8.80
C LEU A 82 -8.34 20.20 -7.80
N GLU A 83 -7.83 20.10 -6.57
CA GLU A 83 -7.97 21.17 -5.57
C GLU A 83 -7.17 22.41 -5.96
N GLN A 84 -5.99 22.25 -6.58
CA GLN A 84 -5.18 23.39 -6.99
C GLN A 84 -5.74 24.09 -8.24
N GLU A 85 -6.35 23.40 -9.19
CA GLU A 85 -7.13 24.02 -10.27
C GLU A 85 -8.35 24.79 -9.73
N LEU A 86 -9.03 24.25 -8.72
CA LEU A 86 -10.11 24.95 -8.03
C LEU A 86 -9.57 26.17 -7.26
N PHE A 87 -8.41 26.06 -6.62
CA PHE A 87 -7.80 27.16 -5.88
C PHE A 87 -7.28 28.25 -6.82
N SER A 88 -6.65 27.90 -7.94
CA SER A 88 -6.18 28.87 -8.92
C SER A 88 -7.33 29.60 -9.62
N SER A 89 -8.44 28.91 -9.91
CA SER A 89 -9.64 29.55 -10.44
C SER A 89 -10.32 30.48 -9.44
N ASN A 90 -10.32 30.15 -8.14
CA ASN A 90 -10.77 31.07 -7.09
C ASN A 90 -9.80 32.25 -6.85
N LEU A 91 -8.50 32.06 -7.08
CA LEU A 91 -7.49 33.13 -6.96
C LEU A 91 -7.58 34.15 -8.11
N GLU A 92 -8.05 33.73 -9.30
CA GLU A 92 -8.39 34.63 -10.40
C GLU A 92 -9.60 35.54 -10.09
N GLU A 93 -10.44 35.20 -9.09
CA GLU A 93 -11.57 36.01 -8.63
C GLU A 93 -11.22 37.04 -7.52
N GLY A 94 -9.93 37.24 -7.21
CA GLY A 94 -9.46 38.45 -6.53
C GLY A 94 -9.87 38.58 -5.05
N THR A 95 -9.74 37.52 -4.25
CA THR A 95 -9.84 37.60 -2.79
C THR A 95 -8.50 37.32 -2.11
N ASP A 96 -8.23 38.08 -1.05
CA ASP A 96 -6.95 38.24 -0.35
C ASP A 96 -6.19 36.95 0.02
N GLU A 97 -4.87 37.10 0.13
CA GLU A 97 -3.85 36.13 0.55
C GLU A 97 -4.37 35.06 1.53
N VAL A 98 -4.82 33.92 0.99
CA VAL A 98 -5.24 32.78 1.79
C VAL A 98 -3.99 32.10 2.31
N GLU A 99 -3.75 32.21 3.62
CA GLU A 99 -2.77 31.40 4.35
C GLU A 99 -2.85 29.95 3.84
N GLU A 100 -1.71 29.37 3.41
CA GLU A 100 -1.64 27.99 2.95
C GLU A 100 -2.09 27.04 4.07
N GLU A 101 -3.39 26.79 4.15
CA GLU A 101 -4.01 25.99 5.19
C GLU A 101 -3.55 24.54 5.01
N PHE A 102 -2.60 24.13 5.85
CA PHE A 102 -2.09 22.77 5.88
C PHE A 102 -3.24 21.80 6.19
N LYS A 103 -3.67 21.05 5.18
CA LYS A 103 -4.67 19.98 5.37
C LYS A 103 -3.97 18.68 5.81
N PRO A 104 -4.43 18.02 6.90
CA PRO A 104 -3.86 16.76 7.37
C PRO A 104 -3.87 15.69 6.27
N PHE A 105 -2.73 15.05 6.04
CA PHE A 105 -2.59 14.03 5.01
C PHE A 105 -3.39 12.76 5.36
N ILE A 106 -4.51 12.55 4.66
CA ILE A 106 -5.25 11.29 4.71
C ILE A 106 -4.67 10.36 3.64
N ARG A 107 -3.92 9.35 4.08
CA ARG A 107 -3.35 8.30 3.22
C ARG A 107 -4.45 7.59 2.43
N ARG A 108 -4.22 7.36 1.12
CA ARG A 108 -5.16 6.61 0.26
C ARG A 108 -5.32 5.15 0.72
N LEU A 109 -4.23 4.55 1.19
CA LEU A 109 -4.21 3.19 1.74
C LEU A 109 -3.91 3.21 3.24
N PRO A 110 -4.89 2.87 4.11
CA PRO A 110 -4.64 2.66 5.53
C PRO A 110 -3.60 1.56 5.77
N GLU A 111 -2.77 1.73 6.79
CA GLU A 111 -1.69 0.81 7.16
C GLU A 111 -2.16 -0.64 7.32
N PHE A 112 -3.32 -0.86 7.97
CA PHE A 112 -3.90 -2.19 8.12
C PHE A 112 -4.19 -2.87 6.77
N LYS A 113 -4.76 -2.11 5.82
CA LYS A 113 -5.07 -2.62 4.48
C LYS A 113 -3.80 -2.85 3.66
N PHE A 114 -2.78 -2.01 3.83
CA PHE A 114 -1.46 -2.24 3.25
C PHE A 114 -0.89 -3.59 3.74
N TRP A 115 -0.85 -3.77 5.05
CA TRP A 115 -0.31 -4.97 5.68
C TRP A 115 -1.05 -6.24 5.22
N LEU A 116 -2.39 -6.23 5.25
CA LEU A 116 -3.19 -7.38 4.85
C LEU A 116 -2.98 -7.76 3.38
N LYS A 117 -2.91 -6.77 2.48
CA LYS A 117 -2.62 -7.02 1.06
C LYS A 117 -1.20 -7.55 0.85
N ALA A 118 -0.22 -6.99 1.56
CA ALA A 118 1.17 -7.43 1.49
C ALA A 118 1.33 -8.88 1.98
N VAL A 119 0.80 -9.21 3.17
CA VAL A 119 0.83 -10.58 3.71
C VAL A 119 0.15 -11.56 2.76
N ARG A 120 -1.04 -11.26 2.26
CA ARG A 120 -1.75 -12.14 1.32
C ARG A 120 -0.94 -12.38 0.04
N ALA A 121 -0.32 -11.34 -0.52
CA ALA A 121 0.52 -11.47 -1.70
C ALA A 121 1.77 -12.32 -1.39
N THR A 122 2.44 -12.10 -0.26
CA THR A 122 3.61 -12.91 0.13
C THR A 122 3.25 -14.37 0.39
N VAL A 123 2.13 -14.66 1.06
CA VAL A 123 1.63 -16.03 1.23
C VAL A 123 1.35 -16.66 -0.12
N LEU A 124 0.65 -15.96 -1.02
CA LEU A 124 0.36 -16.47 -2.36
C LEU A 124 1.66 -16.74 -3.14
N SER A 125 2.61 -15.81 -3.13
CA SER A 125 3.91 -15.97 -3.76
C SER A 125 4.71 -17.13 -3.18
N LEU A 126 4.61 -17.39 -1.87
CA LEU A 126 5.23 -18.53 -1.20
C LEU A 126 4.56 -19.86 -1.58
N LEU A 127 3.24 -19.88 -1.72
CA LEU A 127 2.49 -21.06 -2.15
C LEU A 127 2.76 -21.41 -3.62
N THR A 128 2.68 -20.41 -4.52
CA THR A 128 2.98 -20.61 -5.95
C THR A 128 4.43 -21.02 -6.19
N SER A 129 5.31 -20.55 -5.31
CA SER A 129 6.71 -20.95 -5.20
C SER A 129 6.89 -22.48 -5.15
N PHE A 130 5.99 -23.26 -4.54
CA PHE A 130 6.17 -24.72 -4.45
C PHE A 130 5.87 -25.48 -5.76
N PHE A 131 5.26 -24.83 -6.75
CA PHE A 131 4.92 -25.47 -8.00
C PHE A 131 5.95 -25.14 -9.08
N THR A 132 6.45 -26.17 -9.76
CA THR A 132 7.45 -26.04 -10.84
C THR A 132 6.91 -25.38 -12.10
N ILE A 133 5.58 -25.40 -12.30
CA ILE A 133 4.91 -24.72 -13.43
C ILE A 133 5.25 -23.21 -13.49
N PHE A 134 5.47 -22.57 -12.35
CA PHE A 134 5.79 -21.15 -12.28
C PHE A 134 7.30 -20.85 -12.28
N ASP A 135 8.14 -21.88 -12.39
CA ASP A 135 9.60 -21.72 -12.46
C ASP A 135 10.06 -21.64 -13.92
N ILE A 136 10.17 -20.41 -14.41
CA ILE A 136 10.58 -20.12 -15.78
C ILE A 136 12.02 -19.61 -15.76
N PRO A 137 12.95 -20.25 -16.51
CA PRO A 137 14.33 -19.82 -16.55
C PRO A 137 14.44 -18.43 -17.19
N VAL A 138 14.90 -17.47 -16.42
CA VAL A 138 15.10 -16.07 -16.83
C VAL A 138 16.42 -15.57 -16.28
N PHE A 139 17.06 -14.65 -17.00
CA PHE A 139 18.28 -14.00 -16.54
C PHE A 139 17.97 -13.07 -15.36
N TRP A 140 17.97 -13.60 -14.14
CA TRP A 140 17.59 -12.86 -12.93
C TRP A 140 18.35 -11.54 -12.70
N PRO A 141 19.64 -11.35 -13.11
CA PRO A 141 20.30 -10.06 -12.92
C PRO A 141 19.63 -8.94 -13.70
N ILE A 142 19.08 -9.21 -14.90
CA ILE A 142 18.36 -8.16 -15.65
C ILE A 142 17.08 -7.75 -14.92
N LEU A 143 16.37 -8.70 -14.29
CA LEU A 143 15.17 -8.39 -13.52
C LEU A 143 15.48 -7.49 -12.32
N VAL A 144 16.59 -7.75 -11.62
CA VAL A 144 17.04 -6.92 -10.50
C VAL A 144 17.39 -5.51 -11.00
N MET A 145 18.11 -5.39 -12.11
CA MET A 145 18.45 -4.09 -12.69
C MET A 145 17.18 -3.31 -13.11
N TYR A 146 16.23 -3.96 -13.78
CA TYR A 146 14.94 -3.34 -14.11
C TYR A 146 14.18 -2.91 -12.86
N PHE A 147 14.15 -3.74 -11.82
CA PHE A 147 13.49 -3.41 -10.57
C PHE A 147 14.12 -2.19 -9.91
N ILE A 148 15.45 -2.11 -9.84
CA ILE A 148 16.16 -0.97 -9.25
C ILE A 148 15.87 0.31 -10.04
N ILE A 149 15.97 0.28 -11.36
CA ILE A 149 15.69 1.44 -12.22
C ILE A 149 14.25 1.89 -12.04
N LEU A 150 13.29 0.96 -12.13
CA LEU A 150 11.87 1.24 -11.95
C LEU A 150 11.60 1.81 -10.56
N PHE A 151 12.14 1.19 -9.51
CA PHE A 151 12.00 1.64 -8.13
C PHE A 151 12.51 3.07 -7.97
N CYS A 152 13.74 3.36 -8.40
CA CYS A 152 14.35 4.67 -8.29
C CYS A 152 13.57 5.74 -9.06
N LEU A 153 13.19 5.48 -10.32
CA LEU A 153 12.42 6.42 -11.14
C LEU A 153 11.04 6.69 -10.52
N THR A 154 10.37 5.63 -10.09
CA THR A 154 9.04 5.72 -9.49
C THR A 154 9.09 6.49 -8.18
N MET A 155 10.01 6.15 -7.28
CA MET A 155 10.19 6.85 -6.01
C MET A 155 10.59 8.31 -6.19
N ARG A 156 11.51 8.60 -7.12
CA ARG A 156 11.90 9.99 -7.44
C ARG A 156 10.69 10.80 -7.92
N LYS A 157 9.90 10.24 -8.84
CA LYS A 157 8.69 10.92 -9.36
C LYS A 157 7.67 11.16 -8.25
N GLN A 158 7.46 10.18 -7.37
CA GLN A 158 6.54 10.34 -6.24
C GLN A 158 7.01 11.42 -5.26
N ILE A 159 8.29 11.41 -4.87
CA ILE A 159 8.85 12.44 -3.97
C ILE A 159 8.76 13.83 -4.61
N GLN A 160 9.08 13.97 -5.90
CA GLN A 160 8.95 15.25 -6.60
C GLN A 160 7.52 15.78 -6.58
N HIS A 161 6.52 14.92 -6.77
CA HIS A 161 5.11 15.31 -6.65
C HIS A 161 4.75 15.70 -5.21
N MET A 162 5.21 14.94 -4.22
CA MET A 162 4.97 15.24 -2.80
C MET A 162 5.54 16.62 -2.43
N VAL A 163 6.75 16.94 -2.90
CA VAL A 163 7.39 18.24 -2.67
C VAL A 163 6.67 19.35 -3.42
N LYS A 164 6.28 19.13 -4.68
CA LYS A 164 5.55 20.12 -5.50
C LYS A 164 4.21 20.51 -4.88
N TYR A 165 3.47 19.56 -4.33
CA TYR A 165 2.13 19.76 -3.76
C TYR A 165 2.14 19.81 -2.23
N ARG A 166 3.31 20.00 -1.61
CA ARG A 166 3.52 20.22 -0.16
C ARG A 166 2.71 19.30 0.78
N TYR A 167 2.55 18.03 0.45
CA TYR A 167 2.02 17.05 1.40
C TYR A 167 3.15 16.13 1.86
N LEU A 168 3.43 16.18 3.17
CA LEU A 168 4.42 15.33 3.83
C LEU A 168 3.68 14.30 4.69
N PRO A 169 3.97 12.99 4.56
CA PRO A 169 3.29 11.94 5.32
C PRO A 169 3.67 11.94 6.82
N PHE A 170 4.67 12.74 7.19
CA PHE A 170 5.18 12.89 8.54
C PHE A 170 5.18 14.37 8.93
N ASP A 171 4.51 14.68 10.04
CA ASP A 171 4.36 16.02 10.62
C ASP A 171 5.65 16.50 11.33
N LEU A 172 6.82 16.31 10.69
CA LEU A 172 8.15 16.44 11.30
C LEU A 172 8.60 17.89 11.58
N GLY A 173 7.72 18.89 11.46
CA GLY A 173 8.14 20.30 11.52
C GLY A 173 7.17 21.32 12.11
N LYS A 174 6.01 20.93 12.64
CA LYS A 174 5.11 21.91 13.24
C LYS A 174 5.50 22.20 14.69
N THR A 175 6.18 23.32 14.90
CA THR A 175 6.30 23.99 16.19
C THR A 175 4.90 24.17 16.78
N ARG A 176 4.60 23.42 17.85
CA ARG A 176 3.41 23.65 18.66
C ARG A 176 3.53 25.06 19.25
N TYR A 177 2.78 26.02 18.73
CA TYR A 177 2.58 27.28 19.43
C TYR A 177 1.86 26.96 20.76
N SER A 178 2.57 27.09 21.87
CA SER A 178 1.95 27.07 23.19
C SER A 178 1.02 28.27 23.26
N ARG A 179 -0.30 28.02 23.28
CA ARG A 179 -1.30 29.05 23.53
C ARG A 179 -1.10 29.54 24.96
N GLN A 180 -0.37 30.64 25.12
CA GLN A 180 -0.20 31.27 26.43
C GLN A 180 -1.50 32.01 26.74
N SER A 181 -2.37 31.36 27.51
CA SER A 181 -3.54 32.01 28.10
C SER A 181 -3.07 33.02 29.15
N ARG A 182 -3.32 34.31 28.90
CA ARG A 182 -3.40 35.33 29.95
C ARG A 182 -4.88 35.63 30.19
#